data_AF-A0AAV5U8S4-F1
#
_entry.id   AF-A0AAV5U8S4-F1
#
_cell.length_a   1.000
_cell.length_b   1.000
_cell.length_c   1.000
_cell.angle_alpha   90.00
_cell.angle_beta   90.00
_cell.angle_gamma   90.00
#
_symmetry.space_group_name_H-M   'P 1'
#
loop_
_entity.id
_entity.type
_entity.pdbx_description
1 polymer ?
#
loop_
_entity_poly.entity_id
_entity_poly.type
_entity_poly.pdbx_seq_one_letter_code
_entity_poly.pdbx_strand_id
1 'polypeptide(L)'
;SGMVGGLLAPSSGAHAWEKRRATGGGFLASLSDTLLRLCFRRGSANFFIAMIGVCAVVYVVVYIITANQVIIDETYGRAEESGGKSKNTNFQHEIDRACSSSTGYCYRVVDSIIPGMSSSMVRRELFTEGAEEGDAETAVMLIPPKESDTFDTSDTRFWSVSHRRILNAYVSALAVAPFVMGPVPLVEAEPRQRPPYQVLSIGLGGGTLDMFWTRMKRNLNITVLEKDEAVVKLAEQWFGVKEVHREGDATGDERRTVVGDGVEYMKMEKRRGLSYDVIVVDACDLDHRRPCPAAPFLTEEMIGVLDSITAPAGIAVFNVLPIGKNGEEMREIVSEVVTKLLTAFNSCSQITVRDEDNVVVSCTKKLTSGSTDYAQFLQTRLRASMRSLGLDDVIGDVVTGKRR
;
A
#
# COMPACT_ATOMS: atom_id res chain seq x y z
N SER A 1 -58.02 -53.35 -32.42
CA SER A 1 -57.41 -53.67 -33.73
C SER A 1 -55.95 -53.28 -33.71
N GLY A 2 -55.05 -54.24 -34.04
CA GLY A 2 -53.59 -54.07 -34.17
C GLY A 2 -52.83 -54.24 -32.85
N MET A 3 -52.47 -55.45 -32.39
CA MET A 3 -51.32 -56.31 -32.82
C MET A 3 -49.96 -55.59 -32.80
N VAL A 4 -48.86 -56.16 -32.30
CA VAL A 4 -48.49 -57.38 -31.56
C VAL A 4 -46.98 -57.21 -31.28
N GLY A 5 -46.46 -57.81 -30.20
CA GLY A 5 -45.13 -58.42 -30.30
C GLY A 5 -44.18 -58.30 -29.11
N GLY A 6 -44.41 -59.15 -28.10
CA GLY A 6 -43.45 -60.26 -27.90
C GLY A 6 -42.24 -60.04 -26.98
N LEU A 7 -42.49 -60.12 -25.67
CA LEU A 7 -41.99 -61.18 -24.77
C LEU A 7 -40.47 -61.47 -24.63
N LEU A 8 -40.07 -61.38 -23.35
CA LEU A 8 -39.21 -62.28 -22.54
C LEU A 8 -37.73 -61.92 -22.32
N ALA A 9 -37.49 -61.62 -21.03
CA ALA A 9 -36.22 -61.64 -20.30
C ALA A 9 -35.90 -63.10 -19.84
N PRO A 10 -34.98 -63.36 -18.88
CA PRO A 10 -33.78 -62.64 -18.42
C PRO A 10 -32.53 -63.57 -18.29
N SER A 11 -31.31 -63.04 -18.21
CA SER A 11 -30.25 -63.59 -17.33
C SER A 11 -28.98 -62.72 -17.30
N SER A 12 -28.54 -62.40 -16.07
CA SER A 12 -27.16 -62.18 -15.59
C SER A 12 -26.10 -61.57 -16.53
N GLY A 13 -25.54 -60.42 -16.14
CA GLY A 13 -24.27 -59.95 -16.70
C GLY A 13 -23.88 -58.56 -16.20
N ALA A 14 -22.65 -58.43 -15.73
CA ALA A 14 -22.07 -57.27 -15.06
C ALA A 14 -22.04 -55.97 -15.88
N HIS A 15 -21.83 -54.88 -15.14
CA HIS A 15 -21.88 -53.46 -15.51
C HIS A 15 -21.15 -53.03 -16.80
N ALA A 16 -21.82 -52.14 -17.53
CA ALA A 16 -21.32 -51.44 -18.71
C ALA A 16 -20.38 -50.28 -18.33
N TRP A 17 -19.06 -50.54 -18.36
CA TRP A 17 -18.01 -49.50 -18.38
C TRP A 17 -16.89 -49.78 -19.39
N GLU A 18 -17.12 -50.66 -20.36
CA GLU A 18 -16.12 -51.04 -21.37
C GLU A 18 -16.70 -51.06 -22.80
N LYS A 19 -16.90 -49.86 -23.38
CA LYS A 19 -16.89 -49.65 -24.85
C LYS A 19 -16.96 -48.16 -25.20
N ARG A 20 -15.81 -47.49 -25.17
CA ARG A 20 -15.53 -46.28 -25.99
C ARG A 20 -14.03 -45.90 -25.92
N ARG A 21 -13.19 -46.69 -26.59
CA ARG A 21 -11.89 -46.25 -27.09
C ARG A 21 -11.63 -46.87 -28.46
N ALA A 22 -12.14 -46.21 -29.48
CA ALA A 22 -11.57 -46.24 -30.82
C ALA A 22 -12.05 -44.96 -31.50
N THR A 23 -11.19 -44.36 -32.33
CA THR A 23 -11.37 -43.11 -33.10
C THR A 23 -11.13 -41.81 -32.33
N GLY A 24 -9.86 -41.44 -32.17
CA GLY A 24 -9.44 -40.11 -31.72
C GLY A 24 -7.98 -40.05 -31.24
N GLY A 25 -7.01 -40.39 -32.09
CA GLY A 25 -5.60 -40.39 -31.66
C GLY A 25 -4.59 -40.70 -32.75
N GLY A 26 -4.76 -40.16 -33.96
CA GLY A 26 -3.82 -40.43 -35.07
C GLY A 26 -2.52 -39.61 -35.05
N PHE A 27 -2.48 -38.45 -34.39
CA PHE A 27 -1.33 -37.54 -34.45
C PHE A 27 -0.42 -37.60 -33.22
N LEU A 28 -0.99 -37.67 -32.01
CA LEU A 28 -0.22 -37.75 -30.75
C LEU A 28 0.42 -39.14 -30.52
N ALA A 29 -0.26 -40.22 -30.95
CA ALA A 29 0.30 -41.57 -30.83
C ALA A 29 1.52 -41.77 -31.76
N SER A 30 1.47 -41.19 -32.96
CA SER A 30 2.56 -41.19 -33.95
C SER A 30 3.82 -40.45 -33.46
N LEU A 31 3.64 -39.28 -32.82
CA LEU A 31 4.73 -38.53 -32.20
C LEU A 31 5.34 -39.27 -31.00
N SER A 32 4.51 -39.93 -30.18
CA SER A 32 4.99 -40.71 -29.04
C SER A 32 5.81 -41.91 -29.48
N ASP A 33 5.40 -42.63 -30.53
CA ASP A 33 6.08 -43.85 -30.98
C ASP A 33 7.39 -43.52 -31.72
N THR A 34 7.46 -42.36 -32.37
CA THR A 34 8.71 -41.87 -33.00
C THR A 34 9.72 -41.39 -31.95
N LEU A 35 9.27 -40.68 -30.90
CA LEU A 35 10.10 -40.25 -29.78
C LEU A 35 10.56 -41.46 -28.92
N LEU A 36 9.69 -42.42 -28.64
CA LEU A 36 10.03 -43.66 -27.92
C LEU A 36 11.02 -44.54 -28.70
N ARG A 37 10.89 -44.62 -30.04
CA ARG A 37 11.87 -45.33 -30.88
C ARG A 37 13.21 -44.60 -30.96
N LEU A 38 13.24 -43.27 -30.88
CA LEU A 38 14.48 -42.51 -30.69
C LEU A 38 15.09 -42.74 -29.29
N CYS A 39 14.27 -42.88 -28.25
CA CYS A 39 14.72 -43.15 -26.87
C CYS A 39 15.37 -44.54 -26.70
N PHE A 40 14.92 -45.56 -27.43
CA PHE A 40 15.38 -46.94 -27.22
C PHE A 40 16.46 -47.44 -28.18
N ARG A 41 16.79 -46.70 -29.26
CA ARG A 41 17.72 -47.21 -30.29
C ARG A 41 19.17 -46.76 -30.16
N ARG A 42 19.50 -45.90 -29.19
CA ARG A 42 20.88 -45.57 -28.83
C ARG A 42 20.94 -45.23 -27.35
N GLY A 43 21.47 -46.16 -26.55
CA GLY A 43 21.95 -45.88 -25.20
C GLY A 43 23.11 -44.90 -25.28
N SER A 44 22.81 -43.62 -25.48
CA SER A 44 23.80 -42.55 -25.44
C SER A 44 23.54 -41.74 -24.19
N ALA A 45 24.52 -41.70 -23.29
CA ALA A 45 24.51 -40.86 -22.11
C ALA A 45 24.08 -39.41 -22.43
N ASN A 46 24.36 -38.94 -23.65
CA ASN A 46 23.97 -37.63 -24.18
C ASN A 46 22.47 -37.34 -24.15
N PHE A 47 21.59 -38.34 -24.34
CA PHE A 47 20.14 -38.13 -24.25
C PHE A 47 19.68 -37.96 -22.79
N PHE A 48 20.22 -38.76 -21.87
CA PHE A 48 19.97 -38.60 -20.44
C PHE A 48 20.52 -37.27 -19.91
N ILE A 49 21.71 -36.86 -20.37
CA ILE A 49 22.30 -35.56 -20.04
C ILE A 49 21.41 -34.42 -20.55
N ALA A 50 20.88 -34.52 -21.77
CA ALA A 50 19.96 -33.52 -22.32
C ALA A 50 18.65 -33.43 -21.52
N MET A 51 18.07 -34.56 -21.12
CA MET A 51 16.86 -34.58 -20.28
C MET A 51 17.11 -33.98 -18.88
N ILE A 52 18.24 -34.30 -18.24
CA ILE A 52 18.64 -33.69 -16.97
C ILE A 52 18.83 -32.17 -17.14
N GLY A 53 19.45 -31.74 -18.23
CA GLY A 53 19.61 -30.33 -18.58
C GLY A 53 18.26 -29.61 -18.73
N VAL A 54 17.30 -30.21 -19.44
CA VAL A 54 15.95 -29.64 -19.61
C VAL A 54 15.22 -29.58 -18.26
N CYS A 55 15.28 -30.63 -17.44
CA CYS A 55 14.68 -30.62 -16.10
C CYS A 55 15.31 -29.55 -15.19
N ALA A 56 16.63 -29.36 -15.26
CA ALA A 56 17.33 -28.32 -14.51
C ALA A 56 16.90 -26.91 -14.96
N VAL A 57 16.78 -26.67 -16.27
CA VAL A 57 16.29 -25.39 -16.81
C VAL A 57 14.85 -25.13 -16.38
N VAL A 58 13.96 -26.13 -16.50
CA VAL A 58 12.57 -26.00 -16.04
C VAL A 58 12.51 -25.73 -14.54
N TYR A 59 13.31 -26.44 -13.73
CA TYR A 59 13.40 -26.20 -12.29
C TYR A 59 13.88 -24.78 -11.98
N VAL A 60 14.92 -24.29 -12.65
CA VAL A 60 15.42 -22.91 -12.47
C VAL A 60 14.38 -21.89 -12.90
N VAL A 61 13.67 -22.11 -14.01
CA VAL A 61 12.60 -21.22 -14.47
C VAL A 61 11.44 -21.21 -13.48
N VAL A 62 10.98 -22.37 -13.01
CA VAL A 62 9.95 -22.47 -11.98
C VAL A 62 10.43 -21.80 -10.70
N TYR A 63 11.66 -22.07 -10.25
CA TYR A 63 12.25 -21.45 -9.07
C TYR A 63 12.32 -19.93 -9.19
N ILE A 64 12.79 -19.37 -10.30
CA ILE A 64 12.82 -17.91 -10.52
C ILE A 64 11.40 -17.32 -10.50
N ILE A 65 10.43 -18.00 -11.12
CA ILE A 65 9.03 -17.55 -11.14
C ILE A 65 8.41 -17.62 -9.73
N THR A 66 8.72 -18.65 -8.95
CA THR A 66 8.12 -18.85 -7.62
C THR A 66 8.88 -18.18 -6.49
N ALA A 67 10.20 -17.96 -6.62
CA ALA A 67 11.02 -17.39 -5.55
C ALA A 67 10.59 -15.95 -5.21
N ASN A 68 10.10 -15.20 -6.21
CA ASN A 68 9.53 -13.87 -5.99
C ASN A 68 8.04 -13.89 -5.57
N GLN A 69 7.45 -15.08 -5.36
CA GLN A 69 6.03 -15.25 -4.99
C GLN A 69 5.84 -16.11 -3.73
N VAL A 70 6.89 -16.78 -3.23
CA VAL A 70 6.84 -17.61 -2.03
C VAL A 70 7.47 -16.84 -0.88
N ILE A 71 6.62 -16.28 -0.01
CA ILE A 71 7.05 -15.77 1.29
C ILE A 71 7.34 -17.00 2.16
N ILE A 72 8.62 -17.29 2.42
CA ILE A 72 9.02 -18.31 3.39
C ILE A 72 8.94 -17.64 4.76
N ASP A 73 7.81 -17.83 5.43
CA ASP A 73 7.65 -17.42 6.82
C ASP A 73 8.43 -18.37 7.73
N GLU A 74 9.59 -17.93 8.22
CA GLU A 74 10.41 -18.69 9.19
C GLU A 74 9.70 -18.87 10.55
N THR A 75 8.62 -18.14 10.80
CA THR A 75 7.81 -18.27 12.02
C THR A 75 6.64 -19.24 11.84
N TYR A 76 6.37 -19.71 10.62
CA TYR A 76 5.30 -20.66 10.34
C TYR A 76 5.51 -21.97 11.11
N GLY A 77 4.63 -22.24 12.08
CA GLY A 77 4.71 -23.40 12.96
C GLY A 77 5.58 -23.21 14.23
N ARG A 78 6.17 -22.03 14.46
CA ARG A 78 6.87 -21.67 15.72
C ARG A 78 5.97 -21.03 16.78
N ALA A 79 4.67 -20.92 16.51
CA ALA A 79 3.68 -20.42 17.45
C ALA A 79 3.44 -21.42 18.61
N GLU A 80 4.44 -21.62 19.48
CA GLU A 80 4.24 -22.12 20.86
C GLU A 80 5.48 -22.10 21.78
N GLU A 81 6.70 -21.69 21.36
CA GLU A 81 7.90 -21.83 22.24
C GLU A 81 8.51 -20.54 22.80
N SER A 82 8.14 -19.34 22.35
CA SER A 82 8.63 -18.10 22.96
C SER A 82 7.67 -17.60 24.04
N GLY A 83 7.88 -18.06 25.27
CA GLY A 83 7.19 -17.65 26.50
C GLY A 83 7.43 -16.20 26.92
N GLY A 84 7.09 -15.23 26.06
CA GLY A 84 6.69 -13.89 26.45
C GLY A 84 5.17 -13.86 26.47
N LYS A 85 4.56 -13.29 27.51
CA LYS A 85 3.10 -13.19 27.66
C LYS A 85 2.48 -12.43 26.48
N SER A 86 2.19 -13.11 25.37
CA SER A 86 1.25 -12.59 24.37
C SER A 86 -0.08 -12.46 25.10
N LYS A 87 -0.58 -11.24 25.25
CA LYS A 87 -1.97 -11.00 25.60
C LYS A 87 -2.81 -11.37 24.36
N ASN A 88 -2.84 -12.67 24.01
CA ASN A 88 -3.79 -13.24 23.06
C ASN A 88 -5.18 -13.04 23.65
N THR A 89 -5.82 -11.92 23.33
CA THR A 89 -7.26 -11.79 23.45
C THR A 89 -7.87 -12.39 22.18
N ASN A 90 -9.08 -12.94 22.26
CA ASN A 90 -9.76 -13.62 21.12
C ASN A 90 -10.04 -12.73 19.89
N PHE A 91 -9.40 -11.57 19.77
CA PHE A 91 -9.70 -10.52 18.80
C PHE A 91 -8.46 -9.99 18.07
N GLN A 92 -7.24 -10.40 18.45
CA GLN A 92 -5.99 -9.89 17.87
C GLN A 92 -4.88 -10.97 17.85
N HIS A 93 -4.13 -11.05 16.75
CA HIS A 93 -2.97 -11.93 16.57
C HIS A 93 -1.76 -11.12 16.09
N GLU A 94 -0.67 -11.16 16.84
CA GLU A 94 0.63 -10.65 16.36
C GLU A 94 1.22 -11.67 15.38
N ILE A 95 1.51 -11.22 14.15
CA ILE A 95 1.97 -12.11 13.06
C ILE A 95 3.46 -11.95 12.74
N ASP A 96 4.06 -10.80 13.06
CA ASP A 96 5.49 -10.56 12.88
C ASP A 96 5.96 -9.41 13.77
N ARG A 97 7.27 -9.39 14.03
CA ARG A 97 7.95 -8.36 14.81
C ARG A 97 9.36 -8.15 14.27
N ALA A 98 9.72 -6.91 13.98
CA ALA A 98 11.06 -6.54 13.55
C ALA A 98 11.60 -5.37 14.36
N CYS A 99 12.88 -5.41 14.71
CA CYS A 99 13.56 -4.29 15.36
C CYS A 99 14.57 -3.66 14.41
N SER A 100 14.56 -2.34 14.37
CA SER A 100 15.51 -1.53 13.64
C SER A 100 16.87 -1.56 14.30
N SER A 101 17.89 -1.89 13.51
CA SER A 101 19.28 -1.77 13.96
C SER A 101 19.74 -0.31 14.02
N SER A 102 19.10 0.59 13.27
CA SER A 102 19.49 2.01 13.17
C SER A 102 18.84 2.90 14.23
N THR A 103 17.57 2.67 14.55
CA THR A 103 16.81 3.52 15.48
C THR A 103 16.67 2.87 16.85
N GLY A 104 16.81 1.54 16.93
CA GLY A 104 16.54 0.76 18.13
C GLY A 104 15.04 0.56 18.41
N TYR A 105 14.15 1.08 17.56
CA TYR A 105 12.71 0.83 17.67
C TYR A 105 12.36 -0.58 17.23
N CYS A 106 11.30 -1.10 17.81
CA CYS A 106 10.74 -2.37 17.44
C CYS A 106 9.30 -2.16 16.99
N TYR A 107 8.94 -2.89 15.94
CA TYR A 107 7.67 -2.79 15.25
C TYR A 107 6.98 -4.13 15.31
N ARG A 108 5.66 -4.12 15.48
CA ARG A 108 4.82 -5.31 15.53
C ARG A 108 3.73 -5.21 14.47
N VAL A 109 3.49 -6.30 13.76
CA VAL A 109 2.38 -6.43 12.83
C VAL A 109 1.30 -7.28 13.49
N VAL A 110 0.10 -6.73 13.56
CA VAL A 110 -1.01 -7.35 14.28
C VAL A 110 -2.23 -7.39 13.37
N ASP A 111 -2.84 -8.57 13.26
CA ASP A 111 -4.13 -8.75 12.63
C ASP A 111 -5.22 -8.73 13.69
N SER A 112 -6.30 -7.99 13.46
CA SER A 112 -7.40 -7.85 14.40
C SER A 112 -8.76 -7.83 13.72
N ILE A 113 -9.79 -8.34 14.40
CA ILE A 113 -11.18 -8.19 13.94
C ILE A 113 -11.71 -6.83 14.38
N ILE A 114 -12.46 -6.18 13.50
CA ILE A 114 -13.08 -4.89 13.84
C ILE A 114 -14.21 -5.12 14.84
N PRO A 115 -14.19 -4.47 16.03
CA PRO A 115 -15.22 -4.66 17.03
C PRO A 115 -16.63 -4.37 16.49
N GLY A 116 -17.56 -5.29 16.73
CA GLY A 116 -18.95 -5.17 16.28
C GLY A 116 -19.20 -5.54 14.81
N MET A 117 -18.17 -5.98 14.08
CA MET A 117 -18.28 -6.45 12.69
C MET A 117 -18.17 -7.97 12.57
N SER A 118 -18.38 -8.50 11.36
CA SER A 118 -18.18 -9.92 11.05
C SER A 118 -16.73 -10.33 11.27
N SER A 119 -16.48 -11.58 11.70
CA SER A 119 -15.12 -12.14 11.87
C SER A 119 -14.34 -12.30 10.55
N SER A 120 -14.97 -12.03 9.41
CA SER A 120 -14.31 -11.88 8.10
C SER A 120 -13.75 -10.48 7.83
N MET A 121 -14.13 -9.48 8.64
CA MET A 121 -13.64 -8.10 8.53
C MET A 121 -12.41 -7.92 9.40
N VAL A 122 -11.27 -8.31 8.84
CA VAL A 122 -9.97 -8.26 9.48
C VAL A 122 -9.19 -7.06 8.96
N ARG A 123 -8.56 -6.33 9.88
CA ARG A 123 -7.57 -5.32 9.57
C ARG A 123 -6.19 -5.78 10.03
N ARG A 124 -5.16 -5.30 9.34
CA ARG A 124 -3.76 -5.45 9.71
C ARG A 124 -3.18 -4.11 10.08
N GLU A 125 -2.51 -4.07 11.21
CA GLU A 125 -2.01 -2.87 11.86
C GLU A 125 -0.50 -2.97 12.08
N LEU A 126 0.22 -1.86 11.84
CA LEU A 126 1.63 -1.70 12.20
C LEU A 126 1.71 -0.86 13.47
N PHE A 127 2.34 -1.40 14.51
CA PHE A 127 2.55 -0.70 15.78
C PHE A 127 4.03 -0.48 16.04
N THR A 128 4.36 0.68 16.61
CA THR A 128 5.68 0.95 17.18
C THR A 128 5.66 0.67 18.67
N GLU A 129 6.58 -0.17 19.14
CA GLU A 129 6.69 -0.48 20.57
C GLU A 129 7.10 0.75 21.36
N GLY A 130 6.31 1.05 22.41
CA GLY A 130 6.53 2.23 23.26
C GLY A 130 5.80 3.49 22.79
N ALA A 131 5.09 3.44 21.65
CA ALA A 131 4.05 4.42 21.33
C ALA A 131 2.84 4.26 22.25
N GLU A 132 1.93 5.24 22.27
CA GLU A 132 0.71 5.16 23.09
C GLU A 132 -0.11 3.89 22.76
N GLU A 133 -0.66 3.24 23.79
CA GLU A 133 -1.42 2.00 23.61
C GLU A 133 -2.68 2.26 22.75
N GLY A 134 -2.72 1.71 21.54
CA GLY A 134 -3.89 1.73 20.67
C GLY A 134 -3.68 2.45 19.33
N ASP A 135 -2.64 3.27 19.21
CA ASP A 135 -2.37 4.03 17.98
C ASP A 135 -1.45 3.24 17.04
N ALA A 136 -2.05 2.67 16.01
CA ALA A 136 -1.32 2.05 14.91
C ALA A 136 -0.76 3.14 13.98
N GLU A 137 0.50 2.99 13.54
CA GLU A 137 1.10 3.85 12.51
C GLU A 137 0.39 3.70 11.16
N THR A 138 -0.12 2.49 10.89
CA THR A 138 -0.88 2.20 9.68
C THR A 138 -1.90 1.11 9.96
N ALA A 139 -3.05 1.19 9.29
CA ALA A 139 -4.04 0.12 9.24
C ALA A 139 -4.52 -0.13 7.79
N VAL A 140 -4.59 -1.40 7.39
CA VAL A 140 -5.13 -1.84 6.08
C VAL A 140 -6.16 -2.95 6.26
N MET A 141 -7.14 -3.02 5.37
CA MET A 141 -8.10 -4.13 5.36
C MET A 141 -7.50 -5.36 4.67
N LEU A 142 -7.77 -6.55 5.21
CA LEU A 142 -7.47 -7.81 4.57
C LEU A 142 -8.67 -8.34 3.78
N ILE A 143 -8.40 -9.07 2.70
CA ILE A 143 -9.38 -9.73 1.85
C ILE A 143 -9.14 -11.24 1.96
N PRO A 144 -10.11 -11.99 2.51
CA PRO A 144 -9.98 -13.43 2.64
C PRO A 144 -9.93 -14.12 1.26
N PRO A 145 -9.19 -15.24 1.12
CA PRO A 145 -9.13 -16.02 -0.11
C PRO A 145 -10.49 -16.56 -0.56
N LYS A 146 -11.36 -16.88 0.39
CA LYS A 146 -12.75 -17.32 0.18
C LYS A 146 -13.68 -16.51 1.06
N GLU A 147 -14.89 -16.22 0.59
CA GLU A 147 -15.89 -15.48 1.36
C GLU A 147 -16.29 -16.16 2.68
N SER A 148 -16.11 -17.48 2.79
CA SER A 148 -16.37 -18.25 4.01
C SER A 148 -15.25 -18.18 5.05
N ASP A 149 -14.05 -17.73 4.66
CA ASP A 149 -12.89 -17.71 5.54
C ASP A 149 -13.03 -16.57 6.56
N THR A 150 -12.79 -16.87 7.82
CA THR A 150 -12.85 -15.91 8.93
C THR A 150 -11.52 -15.87 9.69
N PHE A 151 -11.33 -14.85 10.52
CA PHE A 151 -10.18 -14.72 11.41
C PHE A 151 -9.91 -15.97 12.24
N ASP A 152 -10.97 -16.64 12.70
CA ASP A 152 -10.87 -17.84 13.55
C ASP A 152 -10.62 -19.15 12.78
N THR A 153 -10.90 -19.16 11.47
CA THR A 153 -10.95 -20.39 10.67
C THR A 153 -9.92 -20.44 9.54
N SER A 154 -9.22 -19.34 9.30
CA SER A 154 -8.25 -19.18 8.22
C SER A 154 -7.06 -18.35 8.69
N ASP A 155 -5.88 -18.71 8.21
CA ASP A 155 -4.65 -18.02 8.54
C ASP A 155 -4.55 -16.70 7.74
N THR A 156 -4.70 -15.59 8.47
CA THR A 156 -4.77 -14.23 7.93
C THR A 156 -3.47 -13.77 7.27
N ARG A 157 -2.34 -14.46 7.51
CA ARG A 157 -1.07 -14.22 6.83
C ARG A 157 -1.15 -14.44 5.32
N PHE A 158 -2.06 -15.30 4.86
CA PHE A 158 -2.29 -15.56 3.43
C PHE A 158 -3.36 -14.67 2.80
N TRP A 159 -4.01 -13.80 3.58
CA TRP A 159 -5.05 -12.92 3.07
C TRP A 159 -4.42 -11.76 2.31
N SER A 160 -5.04 -11.39 1.20
CA SER A 160 -4.53 -10.29 0.38
C SER A 160 -4.86 -8.93 0.98
N VAL A 161 -3.99 -7.94 0.80
CA VAL A 161 -4.21 -6.58 1.33
C VAL A 161 -5.08 -5.74 0.39
N SER A 162 -5.98 -4.95 0.96
CA SER A 162 -6.83 -4.00 0.25
C SER A 162 -6.35 -2.57 0.44
N HIS A 163 -5.77 -1.98 -0.60
CA HIS A 163 -5.52 -0.52 -0.69
C HIS A 163 -6.69 0.24 -1.31
N ARG A 164 -7.92 -0.30 -1.22
CA ARG A 164 -9.11 0.35 -1.81
C ARG A 164 -9.62 1.52 -0.99
N ARG A 165 -9.33 1.49 0.31
CA ARG A 165 -9.80 2.45 1.31
C ARG A 165 -8.66 2.75 2.25
N ILE A 166 -8.72 3.93 2.84
CA ILE A 166 -7.82 4.35 3.89
C ILE A 166 -8.65 4.31 5.18
N LEU A 167 -8.11 3.68 6.24
CA LEU A 167 -8.80 3.56 7.52
C LEU A 167 -8.54 4.76 8.43
N ASN A 168 -7.32 5.32 8.39
CA ASN A 168 -6.92 6.48 9.17
C ASN A 168 -7.43 7.78 8.52
N ALA A 169 -7.99 8.67 9.34
CA ALA A 169 -8.67 9.85 8.87
C ALA A 169 -7.69 10.95 8.42
N TYR A 170 -6.56 11.10 9.09
CA TYR A 170 -5.50 12.01 8.66
C TYR A 170 -4.82 11.54 7.37
N VAL A 171 -4.59 10.24 7.19
CA VAL A 171 -4.03 9.70 5.94
C VAL A 171 -4.99 9.96 4.79
N SER A 172 -6.30 9.91 5.03
CA SER A 172 -7.32 10.32 4.06
C SER A 172 -7.19 11.80 3.71
N ALA A 173 -6.96 12.67 4.71
CA ALA A 173 -6.72 14.09 4.50
C ALA A 173 -5.43 14.37 3.69
N LEU A 174 -4.35 13.64 3.95
CA LEU A 174 -3.12 13.67 3.15
C LEU A 174 -3.40 13.25 1.70
N ALA A 175 -4.14 12.16 1.51
CA ALA A 175 -4.46 11.60 0.20
C ALA A 175 -5.28 12.56 -0.68
N VAL A 176 -6.17 13.35 -0.09
CA VAL A 176 -7.04 14.28 -0.84
C VAL A 176 -6.44 15.66 -1.07
N ALA A 177 -5.46 16.08 -0.27
CA ALA A 177 -4.84 17.40 -0.35
C ALA A 177 -4.36 17.80 -1.77
N PRO A 178 -3.71 16.93 -2.57
CA PRO A 178 -3.32 17.24 -3.95
C PRO A 178 -4.49 17.60 -4.88
N PHE A 179 -5.67 17.03 -4.64
CA PHE A 179 -6.85 17.28 -5.46
C PHE A 179 -7.63 18.51 -4.99
N VAL A 180 -7.59 18.81 -3.69
CA VAL A 180 -8.22 19.99 -3.10
C VAL A 180 -7.45 21.26 -3.47
N MET A 181 -6.13 21.24 -3.31
CA MET A 181 -5.27 22.37 -3.63
C MET A 181 -5.04 22.54 -5.14
N GLY A 182 -5.26 21.48 -5.91
CA GLY A 182 -5.24 21.48 -7.37
C GLY A 182 -3.90 21.40 -8.12
N PRO A 183 -2.75 20.97 -7.55
CA PRO A 183 -1.61 20.57 -8.39
C PRO A 183 -1.94 19.34 -9.27
N VAL A 184 -2.79 18.43 -8.77
CA VAL A 184 -3.21 17.22 -9.47
C VAL A 184 -4.73 17.29 -9.76
N PRO A 185 -5.18 17.04 -10.99
CA PRO A 185 -6.60 17.03 -11.32
C PRO A 185 -7.26 15.76 -10.76
N LEU A 186 -8.46 15.92 -10.20
CA LEU A 186 -9.26 14.83 -9.65
C LEU A 186 -9.76 13.86 -10.73
N VAL A 187 -10.20 14.41 -11.87
CA VAL A 187 -10.64 13.64 -13.05
C VAL A 187 -9.57 13.76 -14.13
N GLU A 188 -9.23 12.64 -14.76
CA GLU A 188 -8.22 12.61 -15.81
C GLU A 188 -8.76 13.34 -17.06
N ALA A 189 -7.99 14.30 -17.58
CA ALA A 189 -8.12 14.68 -18.98
C ALA A 189 -7.41 13.61 -19.83
N GLU A 190 -7.87 13.42 -21.06
CA GLU A 190 -7.37 12.40 -22.01
C GLU A 190 -5.83 12.16 -21.89
N PRO A 191 -5.39 10.93 -21.58
CA PRO A 191 -4.08 10.63 -20.98
C PRO A 191 -2.82 10.89 -21.84
N ARG A 192 -2.94 11.38 -23.07
CA ARG A 192 -1.90 11.14 -24.08
C ARG A 192 -0.80 12.20 -24.23
N GLN A 193 -0.73 13.26 -23.40
CA GLN A 193 0.21 14.37 -23.68
C GLN A 193 0.93 15.01 -22.48
N ARG A 194 0.71 14.58 -21.23
CA ARG A 194 1.40 15.19 -20.08
C ARG A 194 2.35 14.19 -19.41
N PRO A 195 3.58 14.60 -19.04
CA PRO A 195 4.43 13.81 -18.15
C PRO A 195 3.73 13.47 -16.82
N PRO A 196 4.16 12.39 -16.13
CA PRO A 196 3.67 12.05 -14.80
C PRO A 196 3.86 13.19 -13.80
N TYR A 197 2.87 13.38 -12.91
CA TYR A 197 3.02 14.28 -11.76
C TYR A 197 4.08 13.70 -10.82
N GLN A 198 5.06 14.51 -10.46
CA GLN A 198 6.16 14.08 -9.59
C GLN A 198 5.71 14.21 -8.14
N VAL A 199 5.67 13.08 -7.43
CA VAL A 199 5.23 12.99 -6.04
C VAL A 199 6.39 12.47 -5.18
N LEU A 200 6.70 13.20 -4.12
CA LEU A 200 7.64 12.79 -3.07
C LEU A 200 6.85 12.58 -1.77
N SER A 201 6.92 11.40 -1.19
CA SER A 201 6.34 11.09 0.13
C SER A 201 7.47 10.75 1.09
N ILE A 202 7.52 11.41 2.24
CA ILE A 202 8.49 11.12 3.30
C ILE A 202 7.74 10.46 4.46
N GLY A 203 8.17 9.26 4.84
CA GLY A 203 7.42 8.34 5.69
C GLY A 203 6.66 7.32 4.84
N LEU A 204 6.96 6.03 5.04
CA LEU A 204 6.24 4.93 4.39
C LEU A 204 5.14 4.38 5.30
N GLY A 205 5.45 4.15 6.58
CA GLY A 205 4.60 3.32 7.45
C GLY A 205 4.40 1.94 6.80
N GLY A 206 3.15 1.49 6.64
CA GLY A 206 2.83 0.31 5.80
C GLY A 206 2.40 0.64 4.37
N GLY A 207 2.66 1.85 3.88
CA GLY A 207 2.41 2.27 2.48
C GLY A 207 0.95 2.56 2.13
N THR A 208 0.10 2.80 3.13
CA THR A 208 -1.34 3.04 2.93
C THR A 208 -1.61 4.19 1.95
N LEU A 209 -0.89 5.32 2.10
CA LEU A 209 -1.09 6.53 1.30
C LEU A 209 -0.70 6.33 -0.17
N ASP A 210 0.54 5.91 -0.42
CA ASP A 210 1.07 5.83 -1.77
C ASP A 210 0.46 4.66 -2.56
N MET A 211 0.21 3.51 -1.92
CA MET A 211 -0.43 2.38 -2.57
C MET A 211 -1.88 2.70 -2.92
N PHE A 212 -2.58 3.49 -2.09
CA PHE A 212 -3.89 4.03 -2.45
C PHE A 212 -3.81 4.90 -3.71
N TRP A 213 -2.85 5.82 -3.82
CA TRP A 213 -2.68 6.63 -5.02
C TRP A 213 -2.40 5.80 -6.28
N THR A 214 -1.51 4.80 -6.21
CA THR A 214 -1.20 3.94 -7.37
C THR A 214 -2.45 3.27 -7.95
N ARG A 215 -3.44 2.98 -7.10
CA ARG A 215 -4.72 2.39 -7.48
C ARG A 215 -5.69 3.42 -8.03
N MET A 216 -5.77 4.60 -7.41
CA MET A 216 -6.83 5.58 -7.63
C MET A 216 -6.57 6.54 -8.78
N LYS A 217 -5.31 6.80 -9.11
CA LYS A 217 -4.93 7.81 -10.10
C LYS A 217 -3.82 7.29 -11.03
N ARG A 218 -3.96 7.53 -12.33
CA ARG A 218 -2.90 7.31 -13.32
C ARG A 218 -2.09 8.60 -13.52
N ASN A 219 -0.98 8.49 -14.22
CA ASN A 219 0.01 9.53 -14.47
C ASN A 219 0.67 10.09 -13.19
N LEU A 220 1.05 9.23 -12.23
CA LEU A 220 1.81 9.60 -11.02
C LEU A 220 3.18 8.91 -11.02
N ASN A 221 4.23 9.67 -10.72
CA ASN A 221 5.56 9.14 -10.40
C ASN A 221 5.85 9.38 -8.92
N ILE A 222 5.67 8.34 -8.10
CA ILE A 222 5.72 8.40 -6.65
C ILE A 222 7.06 7.87 -6.16
N THR A 223 7.81 8.71 -5.44
CA THR A 223 8.98 8.30 -4.65
C THR A 223 8.62 8.35 -3.18
N VAL A 224 8.72 7.23 -2.48
CA VAL A 224 8.51 7.15 -1.04
C VAL A 224 9.86 6.97 -0.36
N LEU A 225 10.14 7.78 0.65
CA LEU A 225 11.36 7.69 1.47
C LEU A 225 11.00 7.16 2.85
N GLU A 226 11.68 6.11 3.26
CA GLU A 226 11.58 5.56 4.61
C GLU A 226 12.99 5.37 5.16
N LYS A 227 13.23 5.88 6.37
CA LYS A 227 14.55 5.82 6.99
C LYS A 227 14.80 4.45 7.62
N ASP A 228 13.74 3.80 8.09
CA ASP A 228 13.85 2.55 8.84
C ASP A 228 13.65 1.32 7.94
N GLU A 229 14.72 0.56 7.72
CA GLU A 229 14.71 -0.66 6.91
C GLU A 229 13.76 -1.73 7.48
N ALA A 230 13.56 -1.76 8.81
CA ALA A 230 12.61 -2.71 9.42
C ALA A 230 11.17 -2.37 9.01
N VAL A 231 10.83 -1.08 8.93
CA VAL A 231 9.51 -0.62 8.46
C VAL A 231 9.32 -1.00 6.99
N VAL A 232 10.31 -0.73 6.12
CA VAL A 232 10.24 -1.10 4.69
C VAL A 232 10.03 -2.61 4.52
N LYS A 233 10.80 -3.43 5.24
CA LYS A 233 10.66 -4.89 5.18
C LYS A 233 9.26 -5.34 5.60
N LEU A 234 8.75 -4.84 6.72
CA LEU A 234 7.41 -5.21 7.19
C LEU A 234 6.32 -4.74 6.22
N ALA A 235 6.46 -3.53 5.65
CA ALA A 235 5.54 -2.97 4.68
C ALA A 235 5.45 -3.84 3.42
N GLU A 236 6.59 -4.24 2.86
CA GLU A 236 6.65 -5.12 1.68
C GLU A 236 6.09 -6.51 1.97
N GLN A 237 6.46 -7.10 3.11
CA GLN A 237 6.07 -8.46 3.48
C GLN A 237 4.58 -8.58 3.83
N TRP A 238 4.03 -7.59 4.55
CA TRP A 238 2.72 -7.73 5.19
C TRP A 238 1.67 -6.74 4.74
N PHE A 239 2.06 -5.59 4.19
CA PHE A 239 1.14 -4.53 3.78
C PHE A 239 0.99 -4.40 2.27
N GLY A 240 1.62 -5.27 1.48
CA GLY A 240 1.43 -5.28 0.02
C GLY A 240 2.12 -4.14 -0.72
N VAL A 241 3.02 -3.42 -0.04
CA VAL A 241 3.95 -2.45 -0.63
C VAL A 241 4.82 -3.16 -1.66
N LYS A 242 4.86 -2.61 -2.86
CA LYS A 242 5.69 -3.11 -3.95
C LYS A 242 6.02 -2.02 -4.94
N GLU A 243 7.12 -2.20 -5.66
CA GLU A 243 7.42 -1.37 -6.83
C GLU A 243 6.30 -1.51 -7.86
N VAL A 244 5.89 -0.38 -8.45
CA VAL A 244 4.91 -0.35 -9.53
C VAL A 244 5.56 0.28 -10.74
N HIS A 245 5.66 -0.49 -11.82
CA HIS A 245 6.07 -0.01 -13.14
C HIS A 245 4.99 -0.44 -14.14
N ARG A 246 4.27 0.51 -14.73
CA ARG A 246 3.28 0.20 -15.78
C ARG A 246 3.91 0.40 -17.16
N GLU A 247 4.73 -0.56 -17.56
CA GLU A 247 5.31 -0.58 -18.91
C GLU A 247 4.21 -0.71 -19.98
N GLY A 248 4.31 0.07 -21.05
CA GLY A 248 3.42 -0.01 -22.22
C GLY A 248 2.16 0.86 -22.17
N ASP A 249 1.91 1.56 -21.06
CA ASP A 249 0.90 2.61 -20.97
C ASP A 249 1.58 3.97 -21.18
N ALA A 250 1.02 4.82 -22.05
CA ALA A 250 1.59 6.14 -22.38
C ALA A 250 1.60 7.11 -21.18
N THR A 251 1.12 6.68 -20.01
CA THR A 251 0.94 7.44 -18.77
C THR A 251 2.15 7.42 -17.84
N GLY A 252 3.13 6.52 -18.02
CA GLY A 252 4.39 6.54 -17.26
C GLY A 252 4.26 6.39 -15.74
N ASP A 253 3.27 5.63 -15.27
CA ASP A 253 3.05 5.40 -13.83
C ASP A 253 4.19 4.63 -13.18
N GLU A 254 4.74 5.22 -12.12
CA GLU A 254 5.79 4.62 -11.32
C GLU A 254 5.54 4.84 -9.83
N ARG A 255 5.83 3.83 -9.00
CA ARG A 255 5.94 3.97 -7.55
C ARG A 255 7.13 3.19 -7.06
N ARG A 256 7.98 3.87 -6.29
CA ARG A 256 9.21 3.31 -5.73
C ARG A 256 9.43 3.66 -4.28
N THR A 257 10.02 2.74 -3.53
CA THR A 257 10.48 2.94 -2.15
C THR A 257 12.00 3.11 -2.14
N VAL A 258 12.48 4.14 -1.46
CA VAL A 258 13.90 4.41 -1.25
C VAL A 258 14.16 4.37 0.24
N VAL A 259 15.01 3.42 0.68
CA VAL A 259 15.48 3.39 2.07
C VAL A 259 16.50 4.51 2.26
N GLY A 260 16.20 5.48 3.13
CA GLY A 260 17.10 6.59 3.41
C GLY A 260 16.48 7.76 4.17
N ASP A 261 17.35 8.68 4.59
CA ASP A 261 16.93 9.89 5.30
C ASP A 261 16.29 10.91 4.33
N GLY A 262 15.03 11.25 4.58
CA GLY A 262 14.27 12.19 3.74
C GLY A 262 14.87 13.60 3.68
N VAL A 263 15.52 14.07 4.75
CA VAL A 263 16.18 15.39 4.76
C VAL A 263 17.36 15.39 3.79
N GLU A 264 18.22 14.37 3.88
CA GLU A 264 19.37 14.24 2.99
C GLU A 264 18.94 14.02 1.54
N TYR A 265 17.89 13.22 1.31
CA TYR A 265 17.32 13.02 -0.01
C TYR A 265 16.83 14.33 -0.62
N MET A 266 16.05 15.14 0.12
CA MET A 266 15.58 16.43 -0.40
C MET A 266 16.71 17.43 -0.66
N LYS A 267 17.75 17.46 0.19
CA LYS A 267 18.96 18.27 -0.06
C LYS A 267 19.70 17.83 -1.32
N MET A 268 19.72 16.53 -1.61
CA MET A 268 20.27 16.00 -2.87
C MET A 268 19.40 16.41 -4.06
N GLU A 269 18.07 16.26 -3.98
CA GLU A 269 17.15 16.66 -5.06
C GLU A 269 17.26 18.15 -5.40
N LYS A 270 17.41 19.01 -4.37
CA LYS A 270 17.71 20.44 -4.57
C LYS A 270 18.99 20.65 -5.37
N ARG A 271 20.08 19.92 -5.03
CA ARG A 271 21.36 20.00 -5.76
C ARG A 271 21.23 19.52 -7.22
N ARG A 272 20.31 18.60 -7.49
CA ARG A 272 19.99 18.10 -8.84
C ARG A 272 19.08 19.05 -9.63
N GLY A 273 18.51 20.08 -8.98
CA GLY A 273 17.56 21.00 -9.61
C GLY A 273 16.21 20.35 -9.91
N LEU A 274 15.86 19.27 -9.19
CA LEU A 274 14.59 18.57 -9.36
C LEU A 274 13.50 19.21 -8.49
N SER A 275 12.26 19.14 -8.97
CA SER A 275 11.10 19.69 -8.28
C SER A 275 9.88 18.78 -8.38
N TYR A 276 9.00 18.86 -7.40
CA TYR A 276 7.84 17.98 -7.23
C TYR A 276 6.53 18.76 -7.30
N ASP A 277 5.53 18.17 -7.93
CA ASP A 277 4.15 18.69 -7.94
C ASP A 277 3.48 18.51 -6.57
N VAL A 278 3.84 17.44 -5.85
CA VAL A 278 3.36 17.13 -4.51
C VAL A 278 4.52 16.64 -3.66
N ILE A 279 4.72 17.25 -2.50
CA ILE A 279 5.59 16.75 -1.44
C ILE A 279 4.72 16.46 -0.23
N VAL A 280 4.80 15.26 0.33
CA VAL A 280 4.15 14.90 1.59
C VAL A 280 5.22 14.61 2.62
N VAL A 281 5.11 15.23 3.80
CA VAL A 281 5.96 15.00 4.95
C VAL A 281 5.09 14.40 6.05
N ASP A 282 5.18 13.08 6.18
CA ASP A 282 4.51 12.24 7.16
C ASP A 282 5.55 11.40 7.93
N ALA A 283 6.60 12.08 8.38
CA ALA A 283 7.68 11.50 9.15
C ALA A 283 7.66 12.08 10.56
N CYS A 284 7.63 11.20 11.55
CA CYS A 284 7.53 11.56 12.95
C CYS A 284 8.79 11.15 13.73
N ASP A 285 9.01 11.79 14.86
CA ASP A 285 10.02 11.41 15.85
C ASP A 285 9.36 11.22 17.24
N LEU A 286 10.17 10.99 18.27
CA LEU A 286 9.68 10.81 19.64
C LEU A 286 9.48 12.14 20.40
N ASP A 287 9.34 13.28 19.72
CA ASP A 287 9.08 14.55 20.38
C ASP A 287 7.73 14.53 21.13
N HIS A 288 7.74 14.92 22.40
CA HIS A 288 6.56 14.85 23.26
C HIS A 288 5.58 16.04 23.13
N ARG A 289 5.89 17.03 22.29
CA ARG A 289 5.06 18.21 22.01
C ARG A 289 4.53 18.20 20.58
N ARG A 290 5.34 17.76 19.62
CA ARG A 290 4.99 17.64 18.20
C ARG A 290 5.82 16.51 17.57
N PRO A 291 5.37 15.25 17.70
CA PRO A 291 6.01 14.12 17.04
C PRO A 291 6.07 14.29 15.52
N CYS A 292 5.01 14.87 14.91
CA CYS A 292 4.89 15.01 13.47
C CYS A 292 4.68 16.49 13.07
N PRO A 293 5.40 17.02 12.06
CA PRO A 293 6.56 16.40 11.42
C PRO A 293 7.78 16.46 12.34
N ALA A 294 8.70 15.50 12.16
CA ALA A 294 9.95 15.43 12.90
C ALA A 294 10.74 16.75 12.79
N ALA A 295 11.44 17.12 13.87
CA ALA A 295 12.05 18.44 14.01
C ALA A 295 12.98 18.88 12.84
N PRO A 296 13.79 17.99 12.22
CA PRO A 296 14.65 18.34 11.08
C PRO A 296 13.91 18.94 9.87
N PHE A 297 12.64 18.58 9.67
CA PHE A 297 11.82 19.09 8.56
C PHE A 297 11.38 20.56 8.72
N LEU A 298 11.52 21.13 9.93
CA LEU A 298 11.08 22.48 10.28
C LEU A 298 12.24 23.45 10.56
N THR A 299 13.47 23.08 10.18
CA THR A 299 14.64 23.97 10.23
C THR A 299 14.58 25.00 9.11
N GLU A 300 15.19 26.17 9.30
CA GLU A 300 15.22 27.23 8.28
C GLU A 300 15.86 26.74 6.96
N GLU A 301 16.95 25.97 7.06
CA GLU A 301 17.59 25.35 5.91
C GLU A 301 16.60 24.46 5.15
N MET A 302 15.88 23.60 5.87
CA MET A 302 14.97 22.64 5.26
C MET A 302 13.72 23.30 4.67
N ILE A 303 13.21 24.37 5.29
CA ILE A 303 12.15 25.19 4.71
C ILE A 303 12.61 25.84 3.40
N GLY A 304 13.86 26.33 3.33
CA GLY A 304 14.46 26.83 2.09
C GLY A 304 14.79 25.72 1.07
N VAL A 305 14.91 24.46 1.48
CA VAL A 305 14.99 23.32 0.56
C VAL A 305 13.61 23.00 0.00
N LEU A 306 12.59 22.89 0.85
CA LEU A 306 11.19 22.66 0.48
C LEU A 306 10.69 23.71 -0.52
N ASP A 307 11.00 24.98 -0.29
CA ASP A 307 10.73 26.04 -1.28
C ASP A 307 11.35 25.69 -2.63
N SER A 308 12.65 25.38 -2.65
CA SER A 308 13.40 25.12 -3.88
C SER A 308 12.89 23.91 -4.66
N ILE A 309 12.48 22.84 -3.98
CA ILE A 309 12.05 21.58 -4.62
C ILE A 309 10.53 21.46 -4.80
N THR A 310 9.73 22.40 -4.30
CA THR A 310 8.30 22.45 -4.62
C THR A 310 8.10 23.18 -5.95
N ALA A 311 7.44 22.55 -6.92
CA ALA A 311 7.15 23.17 -8.21
C ALA A 311 6.31 24.46 -8.04
N PRO A 312 6.37 25.42 -8.98
CA PRO A 312 5.62 26.69 -8.86
C PRO A 312 4.11 26.53 -8.66
N ALA A 313 3.51 25.48 -9.24
CA ALA A 313 2.10 25.12 -9.07
C ALA A 313 1.88 23.97 -8.08
N GLY A 314 2.96 23.45 -7.49
CA GLY A 314 2.95 22.33 -6.57
C GLY A 314 2.54 22.72 -5.15
N ILE A 315 2.48 21.70 -4.30
CA ILE A 315 2.18 21.84 -2.87
C ILE A 315 3.15 21.02 -2.01
N ALA A 316 3.34 21.47 -0.78
CA ALA A 316 3.91 20.68 0.29
C ALA A 316 2.83 20.43 1.35
N VAL A 317 2.61 19.17 1.72
CA VAL A 317 1.59 18.71 2.65
C VAL A 317 2.28 18.09 3.86
N PHE A 318 1.85 18.47 5.06
CA PHE A 318 2.45 18.03 6.31
C PHE A 318 1.37 17.40 7.18
N ASN A 319 1.66 16.23 7.74
CA ASN A 319 0.97 15.74 8.91
C ASN A 319 1.52 16.49 10.13
N VAL A 320 0.67 17.26 10.82
CA VAL A 320 1.03 17.91 12.08
C VAL A 320 0.28 17.22 13.22
N LEU A 321 1.00 16.56 14.11
CA LEU A 321 0.45 15.95 15.32
C LEU A 321 0.84 16.81 16.52
N PRO A 322 -0.05 17.66 17.04
CA PRO A 322 0.20 18.43 18.25
C PRO A 322 -0.12 17.59 19.49
N ILE A 323 0.76 17.58 20.48
CA ILE A 323 0.49 17.03 21.82
C ILE A 323 0.41 18.22 22.78
N GLY A 324 -0.76 18.47 23.35
CA GLY A 324 -1.01 19.56 24.28
C GLY A 324 -2.05 19.20 25.32
N LYS A 325 -2.10 19.95 26.42
CA LYS A 325 -3.04 19.69 27.53
C LYS A 325 -4.48 20.08 27.21
N ASN A 326 -4.65 20.94 26.21
CA ASN A 326 -5.93 21.46 25.77
C ASN A 326 -5.88 21.91 24.30
N GLY A 327 -7.04 22.20 23.72
CA GLY A 327 -7.14 22.60 22.31
C GLY A 327 -6.52 23.95 21.97
N GLU A 328 -6.22 24.83 22.94
CA GLU A 328 -5.53 26.10 22.66
C GLU A 328 -4.03 25.87 22.44
N GLU A 329 -3.39 25.10 23.31
CA GLU A 329 -1.99 24.71 23.18
C GLU A 329 -1.74 23.93 21.88
N MET A 330 -2.64 23.01 21.52
CA MET A 330 -2.57 22.28 20.25
C MET A 330 -2.66 23.23 19.04
N ARG A 331 -3.56 24.21 19.07
CA ARG A 331 -3.66 25.24 18.01
C ARG A 331 -2.43 26.13 17.94
N GLU A 332 -1.79 26.43 19.06
CA GLU A 332 -0.53 27.18 19.10
C GLU A 332 0.58 26.41 18.40
N ILE A 333 0.75 25.11 18.70
CA ILE A 333 1.73 24.24 18.05
C ILE A 333 1.53 24.21 16.54
N VAL A 334 0.29 24.01 16.08
CA VAL A 334 -0.03 24.06 14.63
C VAL A 334 0.28 25.44 14.05
N SER A 335 -0.06 26.52 14.77
CA SER A 335 0.20 27.90 14.34
C SER A 335 1.70 28.21 14.21
N GLU A 336 2.55 27.68 15.09
CA GLU A 336 4.01 27.77 15.00
C GLU A 336 4.53 27.12 13.70
N VAL A 337 4.09 25.89 13.42
CA VAL A 337 4.45 25.15 12.20
C VAL A 337 4.04 25.94 10.95
N VAL A 338 2.77 26.38 10.90
CA VAL A 338 2.26 27.16 9.75
C VAL A 338 3.03 28.46 9.58
N THR A 339 3.35 29.17 10.68
CA THR A 339 4.13 30.42 10.62
C THR A 339 5.52 30.19 10.02
N LYS A 340 6.19 29.09 10.40
CA LYS A 340 7.47 28.71 9.81
C LYS A 340 7.34 28.40 8.31
N LEU A 341 6.35 27.62 7.92
CA LEU A 341 6.13 27.28 6.51
C LEU A 341 5.81 28.50 5.64
N LEU A 342 5.09 29.48 6.18
CA LEU A 342 4.79 30.76 5.49
C LEU A 342 6.02 31.64 5.23
N THR A 343 7.20 31.30 5.76
CA THR A 343 8.45 31.99 5.38
C THR A 343 8.87 31.65 3.94
N ALA A 344 8.54 30.44 3.47
CA ALA A 344 8.80 29.93 2.12
C ALA A 344 7.55 29.95 1.22
N PHE A 345 6.38 29.64 1.76
CA PHE A 345 5.14 29.52 1.00
C PHE A 345 4.26 30.77 1.17
N ASN A 346 3.50 31.12 0.13
CA ASN A 346 2.64 32.31 0.15
C ASN A 346 1.32 32.07 0.89
N SER A 347 0.85 30.82 0.88
CA SER A 347 -0.42 30.43 1.47
C SER A 347 -0.37 29.02 2.03
N CYS A 348 -1.03 28.81 3.17
CA CYS A 348 -1.26 27.48 3.74
C CYS A 348 -2.75 27.29 4.10
N SER A 349 -3.24 26.07 3.93
CA SER A 349 -4.58 25.63 4.33
C SER A 349 -4.45 24.42 5.25
N GLN A 350 -5.40 24.27 6.16
CA GLN A 350 -5.40 23.24 7.20
C GLN A 350 -6.68 22.43 7.06
N ILE A 351 -6.57 21.11 7.14
CA ILE A 351 -7.69 20.19 7.25
C ILE A 351 -7.59 19.59 8.65
N THR A 352 -8.59 19.88 9.49
CA THR A 352 -8.73 19.17 10.77
C THR A 352 -9.51 17.89 10.53
N VAL A 353 -9.09 16.85 11.23
CA VAL A 353 -9.66 15.52 11.12
C VAL A 353 -10.57 15.28 12.33
N ARG A 354 -11.62 14.48 12.16
CA ARG A 354 -12.51 14.14 13.28
C ARG A 354 -11.93 12.96 14.04
N ASP A 355 -12.04 13.00 15.36
CA ASP A 355 -11.63 11.92 16.26
C ASP A 355 -10.13 11.58 16.20
N GLU A 356 -9.31 12.47 15.63
CA GLU A 356 -7.84 12.42 15.60
C GLU A 356 -7.29 13.83 15.85
N ASP A 357 -6.18 13.95 16.58
CA ASP A 357 -5.55 15.24 16.87
C ASP A 357 -4.71 15.79 15.70
N ASN A 358 -4.46 14.95 14.69
CA ASN A 358 -3.72 15.31 13.50
C ASN A 358 -4.39 16.47 12.72
N VAL A 359 -3.56 17.41 12.29
CA VAL A 359 -3.95 18.50 11.38
C VAL A 359 -3.10 18.40 10.12
N VAL A 360 -3.77 18.24 8.98
CA VAL A 360 -3.08 18.22 7.68
C VAL A 360 -2.91 19.63 7.15
N VAL A 361 -1.67 20.08 7.05
CA VAL A 361 -1.30 21.43 6.58
C VAL A 361 -0.80 21.34 5.14
N SER A 362 -1.48 21.99 4.21
CA SER A 362 -1.11 22.10 2.80
C SER A 362 -0.65 23.51 2.46
N CYS A 363 0.59 23.67 2.03
CA CYS A 363 1.18 24.95 1.66
C CYS A 363 1.51 25.03 0.17
N THR A 364 1.39 26.22 -0.40
CA THR A 364 1.66 26.48 -1.82
C THR A 364 2.29 27.84 -2.06
N LYS A 365 3.03 27.95 -3.17
CA LYS A 365 3.61 29.20 -3.66
C LYS A 365 2.57 30.13 -4.29
N LYS A 366 1.38 29.63 -4.61
CA LYS A 366 0.30 30.48 -5.11
C LYS A 366 -0.29 31.29 -3.95
N LEU A 367 -0.43 32.60 -4.17
CA LEU A 367 -1.20 33.41 -3.24
C LEU A 367 -2.68 33.02 -3.36
N THR A 368 -3.28 32.60 -2.25
CA THR A 368 -4.70 32.26 -2.15
C THR A 368 -5.47 33.37 -1.44
N SER A 369 -6.77 33.48 -1.73
CA SER A 369 -7.64 34.40 -0.99
C SER A 369 -7.82 33.91 0.44
N GLY A 370 -7.73 34.81 1.42
CA GLY A 370 -8.11 34.52 2.81
C GLY A 370 -9.58 34.80 3.11
N SER A 371 -10.41 34.99 2.09
CA SER A 371 -11.85 35.24 2.26
C SER A 371 -12.59 33.97 2.71
N THR A 372 -13.69 34.16 3.43
CA THR A 372 -14.62 33.08 3.78
C THR A 372 -15.09 32.32 2.54
N ASP A 373 -15.30 33.01 1.42
CA ASP A 373 -15.69 32.41 0.14
C ASP A 373 -14.64 31.40 -0.37
N TYR A 374 -13.35 31.69 -0.18
CA TYR A 374 -12.29 30.78 -0.61
C TYR A 374 -12.19 29.56 0.32
N ALA A 375 -12.38 29.73 1.62
CA ALA A 375 -12.48 28.61 2.55
C ALA A 375 -13.68 27.71 2.20
N GLN A 376 -14.83 28.29 1.86
CA GLN A 376 -16.01 27.54 1.39
C GLN A 376 -15.75 26.83 0.06
N PHE A 377 -15.01 27.46 -0.85
CA PHE A 377 -14.57 26.83 -2.10
C PHE A 377 -13.70 25.59 -1.83
N LEU A 378 -12.71 25.69 -0.94
CA LEU A 378 -11.87 24.54 -0.55
C LEU A 378 -12.69 23.45 0.15
N GLN A 379 -13.64 23.81 1.03
CA GLN A 379 -14.54 22.86 1.65
C GLN A 379 -15.38 22.10 0.61
N THR A 380 -15.86 22.80 -0.41
CA THR A 380 -16.63 22.20 -1.51
C THR A 380 -15.77 21.24 -2.32
N ARG A 381 -14.53 21.62 -2.63
CA ARG A 381 -13.57 20.74 -3.31
C ARG A 381 -13.18 19.52 -2.46
N LEU A 382 -13.01 19.69 -1.16
CA LEU A 382 -12.74 18.60 -0.23
C LEU A 382 -13.87 17.57 -0.30
N ARG A 383 -15.12 17.99 -0.10
CA ARG A 383 -16.28 17.09 -0.17
C ARG A 383 -16.41 16.38 -1.52
N ALA A 384 -16.15 17.09 -2.63
CA ALA A 384 -16.18 16.48 -3.95
C ALA A 384 -15.06 15.44 -4.15
N SER A 385 -13.84 15.77 -3.71
CA SER A 385 -12.68 14.87 -3.80
C SER A 385 -12.87 13.63 -2.94
N MET A 386 -13.31 13.79 -1.70
CA MET A 386 -13.61 12.71 -0.77
C MET A 386 -14.62 11.72 -1.34
N ARG A 387 -15.75 12.21 -1.89
CA ARG A 387 -16.76 11.35 -2.54
C ARG A 387 -16.21 10.64 -3.77
N SER A 388 -15.46 11.35 -4.62
CA SER A 388 -14.87 10.75 -5.83
C SER A 388 -13.83 9.67 -5.50
N LEU A 389 -13.19 9.77 -4.33
CA LEU A 389 -12.16 8.85 -3.86
C LEU A 389 -12.70 7.75 -2.92
N GLY A 390 -13.99 7.80 -2.55
CA GLY A 390 -14.62 6.82 -1.66
C GLY A 390 -14.14 6.90 -0.20
N LEU A 391 -13.87 8.13 0.27
CA LEU A 391 -13.34 8.42 1.61
C LEU A 391 -14.35 9.19 2.50
N ASP A 392 -15.57 9.41 2.02
CA ASP A 392 -16.58 10.32 2.59
C ASP A 392 -17.06 9.96 4.00
N ASP A 393 -16.78 8.76 4.48
CA ASP A 393 -17.06 8.29 5.83
C ASP A 393 -15.95 8.57 6.86
N VAL A 394 -14.79 9.08 6.42
CA VAL A 394 -13.57 9.14 7.27
C VAL A 394 -13.24 10.55 7.79
N ILE A 395 -13.44 11.62 7.01
CA ILE A 395 -13.09 13.00 7.46
C ILE A 395 -14.34 13.77 7.89
N GLY A 396 -14.45 14.08 9.18
CA GLY A 396 -15.39 15.10 9.66
C GLY A 396 -14.81 16.50 9.50
N ASP A 397 -15.56 17.37 8.81
CA ASP A 397 -15.20 18.73 8.38
C ASP A 397 -14.37 19.60 9.38
N VAL A 398 -13.34 20.30 8.88
CA VAL A 398 -13.20 21.79 8.82
C VAL A 398 -11.91 22.14 8.04
N VAL A 399 -12.02 22.98 7.00
CA VAL A 399 -10.87 23.60 6.32
C VAL A 399 -10.69 25.04 6.78
N THR A 400 -9.51 25.41 7.29
CA THR A 400 -9.16 26.81 7.60
C THR A 400 -7.90 27.26 6.86
N GLY A 401 -7.86 28.51 6.39
CA GLY A 401 -6.72 29.07 5.65
C GLY A 401 -5.96 30.11 6.46
N LYS A 402 -4.61 30.11 6.38
CA LYS A 402 -3.73 31.13 6.96
C LYS A 402 -2.77 31.67 5.88
N ARG A 403 -2.53 32.98 5.89
CA ARG A 403 -1.68 33.68 4.91
C ARG A 403 -0.42 34.24 5.56
N ARG A 404 0.60 34.47 4.74
CA ARG A 404 1.82 35.19 5.14
C ARG A 404 1.52 36.64 5.48
#